data_AF-A0A2H3H1Z7-F1
#
_entry.id   AF-A0A2H3H1Z7-F1
#
_cell.length_a   1.000
_cell.length_b   1.000
_cell.length_c   1.000
_cell.angle_alpha   90.00
_cell.angle_beta   90.00
_cell.angle_gamma   90.00
#
_symmetry.space_group_name_H-M   'P 1'
#
loop_
_entity.id
_entity.type
_entity.pdbx_description
1 polymer ?
#
loop_
_entity_poly.entity_id
_entity_poly.type
_entity_poly.pdbx_seq_one_letter_code
_entity_poly.pdbx_strand_id
1 'polypeptide(L)'
;MGSYTVHLPKLVVHGASLRVPTIETKAVSVLYLKRGLGKVESFGFHAGFAGAALGIKTLAHQLQDSSSKLPSVETFTDGRGYYLNEDELVNQIREDLAKAEKALGRKPTALVLGALGRCGKGAVDLFLKAGMPDENITRWDLNETKDRDGPYEEIAKADVFLNAIYLSKPIPPFINQELLAKHGRNLAVVIDVSCDTTNPHNPIPIYSINTTFESPTVPVEIKDDQNNLPLSVISIDHLPSMLPREASEAFSEGLKESLLTLKDRKTSRVWADAEKLFNEKVALLPEELRTKRV
;
A
#
# COMPACT_ATOMS: atom_id res chain seq x y z
N MET A 1 26.10 -4.65 27.93
CA MET A 1 24.73 -5.22 28.04
C MET A 1 23.97 -4.33 29.01
N GLY A 2 22.97 -3.58 28.56
CA GLY A 2 22.22 -2.64 29.42
C GLY A 2 20.87 -3.22 29.87
N SER A 3 20.03 -2.44 30.55
CA SER A 3 18.60 -2.72 30.74
C SER A 3 17.71 -1.46 30.77
N TYR A 4 16.79 -1.19 29.84
CA TYR A 4 15.71 -0.16 29.89
C TYR A 4 14.43 -0.56 30.68
N THR A 5 14.07 0.06 31.80
CA THR A 5 12.81 -0.29 32.51
C THR A 5 11.65 0.64 32.10
N VAL A 6 10.47 0.09 31.84
CA VAL A 6 9.20 0.84 31.80
C VAL A 6 8.45 0.57 33.11
N HIS A 7 8.15 1.61 33.89
CA HIS A 7 7.42 1.48 35.13
C HIS A 7 5.91 1.44 34.88
N LEU A 8 5.27 0.32 35.19
CA LEU A 8 3.84 0.25 35.48
C LEU A 8 3.60 0.65 36.96
N PRO A 9 2.47 1.29 37.30
CA PRO A 9 2.20 1.76 38.66
C PRO A 9 2.18 0.59 39.66
N LYS A 10 2.89 0.76 40.79
CA LYS A 10 2.99 -0.24 41.86
C LYS A 10 1.65 -0.44 42.55
N LEU A 11 1.15 -1.67 42.55
CA LEU A 11 0.21 -2.16 43.56
C LEU A 11 0.99 -2.36 44.87
N VAL A 12 0.67 -1.62 45.92
CA VAL A 12 1.33 -1.75 47.23
C VAL A 12 0.61 -2.83 48.04
N VAL A 13 1.28 -3.97 48.26
CA VAL A 13 0.91 -4.94 49.30
C VAL A 13 2.03 -5.01 50.32
N HIS A 14 1.67 -4.90 51.60
CA HIS A 14 2.55 -4.73 52.75
C HIS A 14 3.64 -5.81 52.87
N GLY A 15 4.88 -5.40 53.19
CA GLY A 15 5.74 -6.17 54.09
C GLY A 15 6.86 -7.05 53.52
N ALA A 16 7.10 -7.11 52.20
CA ALA A 16 8.24 -7.83 51.64
C ALA A 16 8.93 -7.04 50.52
N SER A 17 10.22 -6.71 50.71
CA SER A 17 11.06 -6.12 49.66
C SER A 17 11.49 -7.21 48.69
N LEU A 18 10.69 -7.44 47.66
CA LEU A 18 11.10 -8.17 46.46
C LEU A 18 11.85 -7.22 45.54
N ARG A 19 13.12 -7.52 45.24
CA ARG A 19 13.84 -6.85 44.15
C ARG A 19 13.14 -7.21 42.83
N VAL A 20 12.36 -6.27 42.30
CA VAL A 20 11.86 -6.35 40.93
C VAL A 20 13.08 -6.18 40.00
N PRO A 21 13.40 -7.13 39.11
CA PRO A 21 14.49 -6.94 38.17
C PRO A 21 14.22 -5.70 37.30
N THR A 22 15.25 -4.89 37.09
CA THR A 22 15.26 -3.83 36.07
C THR A 22 14.96 -4.49 34.72
N ILE A 23 13.73 -4.32 34.21
CA ILE A 23 13.37 -4.80 32.86
C ILE A 23 14.29 -4.06 31.87
N GLU A 24 14.75 -4.74 30.81
CA GLU A 24 15.34 -4.11 29.62
C GLU A 24 14.30 -4.01 28.50
N THR A 25 13.92 -2.81 28.09
CA THR A 25 12.88 -2.47 27.13
C THR A 25 13.56 -1.86 25.91
N LYS A 26 13.97 -2.72 24.99
CA LYS A 26 14.40 -2.30 23.66
C LYS A 26 13.20 -2.34 22.73
N ALA A 27 12.90 -1.21 22.08
CA ALA A 27 11.97 -1.19 20.98
C ALA A 27 12.71 -1.62 19.71
N VAL A 28 12.27 -2.72 19.11
CA VAL A 28 12.76 -3.16 17.79
C VAL A 28 11.61 -3.03 16.81
N SER A 29 11.80 -2.23 15.77
CA SER A 29 10.79 -2.08 14.72
C SER A 29 10.86 -3.27 13.76
N VAL A 30 9.73 -3.97 13.63
CA VAL A 30 9.58 -5.14 12.75
C VAL A 30 9.85 -4.78 11.28
N LEU A 31 9.61 -3.52 10.88
CA LEU A 31 9.86 -3.02 9.53
C LEU A 31 11.33 -3.07 9.10
N TYR A 32 12.25 -3.17 10.07
CA TYR A 32 13.70 -3.19 9.83
C TYR A 32 14.34 -4.55 10.04
N LEU A 33 13.55 -5.59 10.36
CA LEU A 33 14.06 -6.95 10.39
C LEU A 33 14.42 -7.39 8.96
N LYS A 34 15.64 -7.90 8.79
CA LYS A 34 16.16 -8.41 7.51
C LYS A 34 16.61 -9.85 7.65
N ARG A 35 16.24 -10.69 6.66
CA ARG A 35 16.70 -12.08 6.53
C ARG A 35 17.40 -12.24 5.19
N GLY A 36 18.69 -12.54 5.21
CA GLY A 36 19.52 -12.54 4.00
C GLY A 36 19.64 -11.14 3.40
N LEU A 37 19.42 -11.01 2.09
CA LEU A 37 19.43 -9.72 1.38
C LEU A 37 18.07 -8.98 1.42
N GLY A 38 17.01 -9.61 1.93
CA GLY A 38 15.64 -9.08 1.91
C GLY A 38 15.07 -8.70 3.28
N LYS A 39 14.00 -7.89 3.30
CA LYS A 39 13.18 -7.61 4.50
C LYS A 39 12.39 -8.86 4.92
N VAL A 40 12.16 -9.04 6.22
CA VAL A 40 11.32 -10.10 6.79
C VAL A 40 9.86 -9.77 6.55
N GLU A 41 9.39 -10.08 5.34
CA GLU A 41 8.03 -9.88 4.83
C GLU A 41 7.40 -8.48 5.01
N SER A 42 6.39 -8.17 4.19
CA SER A 42 5.65 -6.91 4.29
C SER A 42 4.26 -7.08 3.71
N PHE A 43 3.38 -6.14 4.04
CA PHE A 43 2.00 -6.10 3.54
C PHE A 43 1.86 -5.80 2.04
N GLY A 44 2.94 -5.92 1.26
CA GLY A 44 2.99 -5.45 -0.13
C GLY A 44 1.98 -6.15 -1.01
N PHE A 45 1.87 -7.49 -0.92
CA PHE A 45 0.90 -8.25 -1.71
C PHE A 45 -0.53 -7.77 -1.49
N HIS A 46 -0.98 -7.74 -0.24
CA HIS A 46 -2.33 -7.32 0.10
C HIS A 46 -2.60 -5.84 -0.16
N ALA A 47 -1.58 -4.98 -0.12
CA ALA A 47 -1.72 -3.58 -0.55
C ALA A 47 -2.10 -3.49 -2.04
N GLY A 48 -1.40 -4.23 -2.90
CA GLY A 48 -1.73 -4.27 -4.33
C GLY A 48 -3.08 -4.95 -4.61
N PHE A 49 -3.37 -6.04 -3.91
CA PHE A 49 -4.64 -6.76 -4.02
C PHE A 49 -5.84 -5.87 -3.66
N ALA A 50 -5.78 -5.20 -2.50
CA ALA A 50 -6.82 -4.27 -2.07
C ALA A 50 -6.91 -3.02 -2.96
N GLY A 51 -5.77 -2.48 -3.40
CA GLY A 51 -5.72 -1.34 -4.30
C GLY A 51 -6.39 -1.62 -5.65
N ALA A 52 -6.08 -2.76 -6.27
CA ALA A 52 -6.72 -3.18 -7.52
C ALA A 52 -8.24 -3.39 -7.35
N ALA A 53 -8.70 -3.83 -6.17
CA ALA A 53 -10.11 -4.06 -5.88
C ALA A 53 -10.88 -2.74 -5.85
N LEU A 54 -10.36 -1.76 -5.12
CA LEU A 54 -10.91 -0.41 -5.15
C LEU A 54 -10.84 0.18 -6.55
N GLY A 55 -9.79 -0.11 -7.33
CA GLY A 55 -9.67 0.27 -8.73
C GLY A 55 -10.85 -0.16 -9.60
N ILE A 56 -11.17 -1.46 -9.62
CA ILE A 56 -12.31 -2.00 -10.37
C ILE A 56 -13.63 -1.45 -9.85
N LYS A 57 -13.78 -1.37 -8.52
CA LYS A 57 -15.00 -0.85 -7.91
C LYS A 57 -15.24 0.61 -8.28
N THR A 58 -14.21 1.46 -8.26
CA THR A 58 -14.29 2.86 -8.69
C THR A 58 -14.63 2.95 -10.18
N LEU A 59 -14.01 2.15 -11.04
CA LEU A 59 -14.32 2.14 -12.47
C LEU A 59 -15.79 1.77 -12.71
N ALA A 60 -16.25 0.69 -12.08
CA ALA A 60 -17.63 0.23 -12.19
C ALA A 60 -18.64 1.27 -11.67
N HIS A 61 -18.30 1.98 -10.60
CA HIS A 61 -19.09 3.09 -10.05
C HIS A 61 -19.18 4.25 -11.04
N GLN A 62 -18.04 4.75 -11.53
CA GLN A 62 -18.00 5.89 -12.48
C GLN A 62 -18.75 5.61 -13.79
N LEU A 63 -18.77 4.35 -14.24
CA LEU A 63 -19.52 3.92 -15.43
C LEU A 63 -21.04 3.89 -15.21
N GLN A 64 -21.50 3.81 -13.96
CA GLN A 64 -22.91 3.82 -13.60
C GLN A 64 -23.39 5.22 -13.18
N ASP A 65 -22.56 5.93 -12.44
CA ASP A 65 -22.79 7.30 -11.99
C ASP A 65 -21.47 8.07 -12.01
N SER A 66 -21.25 8.82 -13.08
CA SER A 66 -20.06 9.66 -13.26
C SER A 66 -20.10 10.96 -12.45
N SER A 67 -21.22 11.27 -11.79
CA SER A 67 -21.41 12.54 -11.07
C SER A 67 -21.03 12.45 -9.59
N SER A 68 -20.94 11.24 -9.04
CA SER A 68 -20.63 10.99 -7.63
C SER A 68 -19.29 10.29 -7.43
N LYS A 69 -18.68 10.51 -6.26
CA LYS A 69 -17.48 9.79 -5.83
C LYS A 69 -17.85 8.39 -5.36
N LEU A 70 -16.90 7.47 -5.40
CA LEU A 70 -17.07 6.18 -4.76
C LEU A 70 -17.38 6.40 -3.26
N PRO A 71 -18.46 5.80 -2.71
CA PRO A 71 -18.79 5.94 -1.30
C PRO A 71 -17.75 5.24 -0.40
N SER A 72 -17.87 5.44 0.91
CA SER A 72 -17.04 4.78 1.93
C SER A 72 -17.00 3.26 1.73
N VAL A 73 -15.87 2.64 2.08
CA VAL A 73 -15.72 1.18 2.07
C VAL A 73 -16.78 0.49 2.92
N GLU A 74 -17.20 1.13 4.02
CA GLU A 74 -18.29 0.64 4.87
C GLU A 74 -19.60 0.46 4.10
N THR A 75 -19.88 1.28 3.10
CA THR A 75 -21.13 1.23 2.31
C THR A 75 -21.30 -0.08 1.55
N PHE A 76 -20.19 -0.72 1.15
CA PHE A 76 -20.21 -1.99 0.42
C PHE A 76 -19.57 -3.14 1.21
N THR A 77 -19.41 -2.97 2.53
CA THR A 77 -18.91 -4.01 3.46
C THR A 77 -19.81 -4.14 4.69
N ASP A 78 -21.11 -3.90 4.52
CA ASP A 78 -22.14 -3.90 5.57
C ASP A 78 -21.75 -3.12 6.85
N GLY A 79 -21.13 -1.95 6.68
CA GLY A 79 -20.72 -1.09 7.78
C GLY A 79 -19.40 -1.46 8.47
N ARG A 80 -18.65 -2.44 7.95
CA ARG A 80 -17.39 -2.90 8.58
C ARG A 80 -16.17 -2.04 8.23
N GLY A 81 -16.09 -1.58 6.98
CA GLY A 81 -14.91 -0.88 6.46
C GLY A 81 -13.78 -1.84 6.04
N TYR A 82 -14.05 -3.14 6.02
CA TYR A 82 -13.13 -4.20 5.60
C TYR A 82 -13.91 -5.47 5.18
N TYR A 83 -13.24 -6.37 4.47
CA TYR A 83 -13.78 -7.68 4.07
C TYR A 83 -13.35 -8.78 5.04
N LEU A 84 -14.21 -9.77 5.29
CA LEU A 84 -13.95 -10.84 6.25
C LEU A 84 -12.92 -11.86 5.75
N ASN A 85 -12.85 -12.02 4.43
CA ASN A 85 -11.92 -12.90 3.73
C ASN A 85 -11.79 -12.52 2.25
N GLU A 86 -10.82 -13.13 1.58
CA GLU A 86 -10.53 -12.91 0.16
C GLU A 86 -11.72 -13.26 -0.75
N ASP A 87 -12.46 -14.33 -0.47
CA ASP A 87 -13.58 -14.79 -1.29
C ASP A 87 -14.72 -13.76 -1.33
N GLU A 88 -15.05 -13.15 -0.18
CA GLU A 88 -16.04 -12.08 -0.09
C GLU A 88 -15.64 -10.90 -0.99
N LEU A 89 -14.38 -10.46 -0.87
CA LEU A 89 -13.83 -9.38 -1.68
C LEU A 89 -13.90 -9.73 -3.17
N VAL A 90 -13.33 -10.86 -3.57
CA VAL A 90 -13.23 -11.26 -4.97
C VAL A 90 -14.61 -11.44 -5.60
N ASN A 91 -15.57 -12.04 -4.90
CA ASN A 91 -16.93 -12.21 -5.41
C ASN A 91 -17.61 -10.87 -5.69
N GLN A 92 -17.47 -9.90 -4.80
CA GLN A 92 -18.02 -8.56 -5.03
C GLN A 92 -17.34 -7.87 -6.22
N ILE A 93 -16.01 -8.00 -6.35
CA ILE A 93 -15.27 -7.40 -7.48
C ILE A 93 -15.58 -8.08 -8.81
N ARG A 94 -15.92 -9.38 -8.85
CA ARG A 94 -16.43 -10.05 -10.06
C ARG A 94 -17.71 -9.40 -10.57
N GLU A 95 -18.63 -9.08 -9.66
CA GLU A 95 -19.89 -8.40 -10.02
C GLU A 95 -19.63 -6.99 -10.56
N ASP A 96 -18.72 -6.25 -9.92
CA ASP A 96 -18.37 -4.91 -10.37
C ASP A 96 -17.63 -4.91 -11.71
N LEU A 97 -16.74 -5.89 -11.94
CA LEU A 97 -16.08 -6.08 -13.23
C LEU A 97 -17.11 -6.37 -14.35
N ALA A 98 -18.11 -7.21 -14.06
CA ALA A 98 -19.18 -7.51 -15.02
C ALA A 98 -20.05 -6.28 -15.34
N LYS A 99 -20.34 -5.43 -14.35
CA LYS A 99 -21.03 -4.14 -14.58
C LYS A 99 -20.18 -3.22 -15.46
N ALA A 100 -18.88 -3.13 -15.19
CA ALA A 100 -17.96 -2.32 -15.99
C ALA A 100 -17.87 -2.85 -17.44
N GLU A 101 -17.77 -4.16 -17.63
CA GLU A 101 -17.75 -4.80 -18.96
C GLU A 101 -19.01 -4.48 -19.75
N LYS A 102 -20.19 -4.60 -19.11
CA LYS A 102 -21.47 -4.28 -19.74
C LYS A 102 -21.56 -2.82 -20.15
N ALA A 103 -21.10 -1.89 -19.31
CA ALA A 103 -21.16 -0.46 -19.58
C ALA A 103 -20.18 -0.03 -20.69
N LEU A 104 -18.98 -0.63 -20.72
CA LEU A 104 -17.98 -0.35 -21.76
C LEU A 104 -18.27 -1.04 -23.10
N GLY A 105 -19.09 -2.11 -23.10
CA GLY A 105 -19.28 -2.97 -24.27
C GLY A 105 -18.04 -3.82 -24.61
N ARG A 106 -17.05 -3.87 -23.71
CA ARG A 106 -15.81 -4.64 -23.79
C ARG A 106 -15.27 -4.89 -22.39
N LYS A 107 -14.37 -5.86 -22.26
CA LYS A 107 -13.67 -6.09 -20.99
C LYS A 107 -12.76 -4.90 -20.63
N PRO A 108 -12.74 -4.46 -19.36
CA PRO A 108 -11.79 -3.46 -18.89
C PRO A 108 -10.34 -3.93 -19.01
N THR A 109 -9.42 -2.98 -19.09
CA THR A 109 -7.97 -3.16 -19.17
C THR A 109 -7.28 -2.51 -17.99
N ALA A 110 -6.19 -3.11 -17.54
CA ALA A 110 -5.38 -2.59 -16.44
C ALA A 110 -3.91 -2.53 -16.82
N LEU A 111 -3.21 -1.48 -16.39
CA LEU A 111 -1.75 -1.40 -16.42
C LEU A 111 -1.23 -1.42 -15.00
N VAL A 112 -0.34 -2.37 -14.70
CA VAL A 112 0.34 -2.49 -13.41
C VAL A 112 1.82 -2.18 -13.61
N LEU A 113 2.30 -1.09 -13.02
CA LEU A 113 3.71 -0.71 -13.03
C LEU A 113 4.37 -1.17 -11.72
N GLY A 114 5.46 -1.92 -11.82
CA GLY A 114 6.07 -2.65 -10.70
C GLY A 114 5.49 -4.06 -10.53
N ALA A 115 5.08 -4.68 -11.65
CA ALA A 115 4.38 -5.96 -11.68
C ALA A 115 5.18 -7.15 -11.13
N LEU A 116 6.53 -7.09 -11.11
CA LEU A 116 7.36 -8.17 -10.56
C LEU A 116 7.49 -8.11 -9.04
N GLY A 117 7.21 -6.95 -8.45
CA GLY A 117 7.19 -6.72 -7.01
C GLY A 117 6.01 -7.41 -6.32
N ARG A 118 6.06 -7.51 -4.98
CA ARG A 118 4.98 -8.12 -4.18
C ARG A 118 3.64 -7.40 -4.39
N CYS A 119 3.66 -6.07 -4.40
CA CYS A 119 2.46 -5.25 -4.63
C CYS A 119 1.89 -5.47 -6.04
N GLY A 120 2.71 -5.34 -7.09
CA GLY A 120 2.25 -5.60 -8.45
C GLY A 120 1.69 -7.02 -8.63
N LYS A 121 2.32 -8.04 -8.03
CA LYS A 121 1.80 -9.41 -8.02
C LYS A 121 0.43 -9.53 -7.37
N GLY A 122 0.20 -8.87 -6.23
CA GLY A 122 -1.11 -8.86 -5.57
C GLY A 122 -2.19 -8.18 -6.41
N ALA A 123 -1.86 -7.08 -7.08
CA ALA A 123 -2.77 -6.41 -8.00
C ALA A 123 -3.17 -7.31 -9.18
N VAL A 124 -2.18 -7.91 -9.84
CA VAL A 124 -2.38 -8.86 -10.95
C VAL A 124 -3.23 -10.05 -10.49
N ASP A 125 -2.94 -10.62 -9.33
CA ASP A 125 -3.67 -11.77 -8.78
C ASP A 125 -5.15 -11.43 -8.55
N LEU A 126 -5.46 -10.26 -7.98
CA LEU A 126 -6.84 -9.83 -7.85
C LEU A 126 -7.51 -9.67 -9.23
N PHE A 127 -6.90 -8.98 -10.19
CA PHE A 127 -7.52 -8.79 -11.51
C PHE A 127 -7.86 -10.14 -12.16
N LEU A 128 -6.94 -11.11 -12.11
CA LEU A 128 -7.16 -12.46 -12.61
C LEU A 128 -8.28 -13.18 -11.85
N LYS A 129 -8.27 -13.16 -10.51
CA LYS A 129 -9.30 -13.79 -9.66
C LYS A 129 -10.69 -13.17 -9.87
N ALA A 130 -10.74 -11.87 -10.15
CA ALA A 130 -11.95 -11.14 -10.50
C ALA A 130 -12.48 -11.46 -11.91
N GLY A 131 -11.70 -12.18 -12.74
CA GLY A 131 -12.11 -12.60 -14.09
C GLY A 131 -11.65 -11.68 -15.21
N MET A 132 -10.73 -10.74 -14.95
CA MET A 132 -10.07 -9.98 -16.01
C MET A 132 -9.17 -10.94 -16.80
N PRO A 133 -9.28 -10.99 -18.14
CA PRO A 133 -8.41 -11.82 -18.96
C PRO A 133 -6.95 -11.40 -18.82
N ASP A 134 -6.04 -12.37 -18.92
CA ASP A 134 -4.61 -12.11 -18.74
C ASP A 134 -4.09 -11.10 -19.77
N GLU A 135 -4.58 -11.18 -21.01
CA GLU A 135 -4.27 -10.28 -22.12
C GLU A 135 -4.71 -8.83 -21.89
N ASN A 136 -5.65 -8.59 -20.98
CA ASN A 136 -6.12 -7.25 -20.61
C ASN A 136 -5.28 -6.62 -19.48
N ILE A 137 -4.31 -7.35 -18.93
CA ILE A 137 -3.45 -6.90 -17.84
C ILE A 137 -2.04 -6.64 -18.38
N THR A 138 -1.73 -5.37 -18.63
CA THR A 138 -0.39 -4.94 -19.00
C THR A 138 0.51 -4.91 -17.76
N ARG A 139 1.58 -5.71 -17.78
CA ARG A 139 2.52 -5.87 -16.65
C ARG A 139 3.84 -5.20 -16.98
N TRP A 140 4.09 -4.05 -16.38
CA TRP A 140 5.31 -3.28 -16.58
C TRP A 140 6.18 -3.31 -15.33
N ASP A 141 7.49 -3.22 -15.54
CA ASP A 141 8.50 -3.09 -14.50
C ASP A 141 9.66 -2.22 -15.03
N LEU A 142 10.86 -2.36 -14.44
CA LEU A 142 12.02 -1.57 -14.80
C LEU A 142 12.42 -1.70 -16.28
N ASN A 143 12.19 -2.84 -16.93
CA ASN A 143 12.61 -3.05 -18.32
C ASN A 143 11.84 -2.16 -19.30
N GLU A 144 10.57 -1.88 -19.01
CA GLU A 144 9.70 -1.07 -19.86
C GLU A 144 9.91 0.44 -19.64
N THR A 145 10.56 0.82 -18.53
CA THR A 145 10.72 2.21 -18.09
C THR A 145 12.17 2.73 -18.08
N LYS A 146 13.17 1.85 -17.97
CA LYS A 146 14.59 2.26 -17.79
C LYS A 146 15.19 3.02 -18.98
N ASP A 147 14.75 2.73 -20.20
CA ASP A 147 15.29 3.30 -21.44
C ASP A 147 14.35 4.34 -22.06
N ARG A 148 13.28 4.71 -21.34
CA ARG A 148 12.22 5.59 -21.84
C ARG A 148 11.68 6.48 -20.74
N ASP A 149 11.89 7.77 -20.92
CA ASP A 149 11.28 8.79 -20.06
C ASP A 149 9.77 8.87 -20.30
N GLY A 150 9.02 9.17 -19.23
CA GLY A 150 7.60 9.48 -19.32
C GLY A 150 7.33 10.83 -19.99
N PRO A 151 6.06 11.17 -20.28
CA PRO A 151 4.87 10.43 -19.88
C PRO A 151 4.58 9.19 -20.75
N TYR A 152 3.86 8.22 -20.19
CA TYR A 152 3.57 6.94 -20.85
C TYR A 152 2.13 6.91 -21.39
N GLU A 153 1.98 6.96 -22.70
CA GLU A 153 0.68 6.90 -23.41
C GLU A 153 -0.14 5.64 -23.06
N GLU A 154 0.54 4.53 -22.76
CA GLU A 154 -0.06 3.26 -22.36
C GLU A 154 -0.85 3.38 -21.07
N ILE A 155 -0.43 4.28 -20.15
CA ILE A 155 -1.19 4.57 -18.94
C ILE A 155 -2.53 5.21 -19.29
N ALA A 156 -2.57 6.19 -20.21
CA ALA A 156 -3.81 6.87 -20.62
C ALA A 156 -4.76 5.97 -21.43
N LYS A 157 -4.24 4.90 -22.04
CA LYS A 157 -5.00 3.92 -22.85
C LYS A 157 -5.61 2.78 -22.04
N ALA A 158 -5.05 2.44 -20.88
CA ALA A 158 -5.67 1.48 -19.96
C ALA A 158 -6.91 2.09 -19.32
N ASP A 159 -7.87 1.30 -18.83
CA ASP A 159 -9.02 1.82 -18.05
C ASP A 159 -8.63 2.09 -16.59
N VAL A 160 -7.73 1.24 -16.06
CA VAL A 160 -7.20 1.32 -14.70
C VAL A 160 -5.67 1.31 -14.73
N PHE A 161 -5.04 2.23 -14.00
CA PHE A 161 -3.59 2.23 -13.80
C PHE A 161 -3.26 2.02 -12.33
N LEU A 162 -2.41 1.05 -12.01
CA LEU A 162 -1.88 0.82 -10.67
C LEU A 162 -0.37 1.01 -10.65
N ASN A 163 0.09 1.95 -9.82
CA ASN A 163 1.50 2.15 -9.54
C ASN A 163 1.91 1.41 -8.26
N ALA A 164 2.89 0.54 -8.39
CA ALA A 164 3.51 -0.23 -7.31
C ALA A 164 5.03 0.06 -7.18
N ILE A 165 5.53 1.16 -7.77
CA ILE A 165 6.93 1.55 -7.70
C ILE A 165 7.10 2.80 -6.84
N TYR A 166 7.83 2.67 -5.74
CA TYR A 166 8.30 3.82 -4.95
C TYR A 166 9.62 4.35 -5.51
N LEU A 167 9.65 5.65 -5.84
CA LEU A 167 10.83 6.34 -6.34
C LEU A 167 11.21 7.51 -5.42
N SER A 168 12.48 7.55 -5.03
CA SER A 168 13.02 8.61 -4.17
C SER A 168 13.94 9.59 -4.91
N LYS A 169 14.13 9.40 -6.22
CA LYS A 169 14.96 10.28 -7.07
C LYS A 169 14.07 11.03 -8.06
N PRO A 170 14.41 12.27 -8.41
CA PRO A 170 13.69 12.99 -9.46
C PRO A 170 13.77 12.21 -10.78
N ILE A 171 12.63 11.90 -11.35
CA ILE A 171 12.48 11.36 -12.70
C ILE A 171 11.39 12.13 -13.45
N PRO A 172 11.36 12.09 -14.78
CA PRO A 172 10.20 12.56 -15.54
C PRO A 172 8.92 11.86 -15.06
N PRO A 173 7.79 12.59 -14.99
CA PRO A 173 6.54 12.02 -14.49
C PRO A 173 6.01 10.94 -15.44
N PHE A 174 5.38 9.91 -14.87
CA PHE A 174 4.74 8.83 -15.63
C PHE A 174 3.52 9.32 -16.41
N ILE A 175 2.81 10.31 -15.85
CA ILE A 175 1.66 10.97 -16.47
C ILE A 175 1.67 12.46 -16.17
N ASN A 176 1.06 13.26 -17.04
CA ASN A 176 0.96 14.70 -16.87
C ASN A 176 -0.40 15.21 -17.39
N GLN A 177 -0.70 16.47 -17.09
CA GLN A 177 -1.96 17.13 -17.49
C GLN A 177 -2.19 17.10 -19.01
N GLU A 178 -1.15 17.31 -19.81
CA GLU A 178 -1.24 17.29 -21.27
C GLU A 178 -1.68 15.92 -21.80
N LEU A 179 -1.06 14.83 -21.32
CA LEU A 179 -1.45 13.47 -21.69
C LEU A 179 -2.88 13.16 -21.27
N LEU A 180 -3.28 13.57 -20.06
CA LEU A 180 -4.59 13.26 -19.50
C LEU A 180 -5.73 14.06 -20.15
N ALA A 181 -5.45 15.26 -20.66
CA ALA A 181 -6.41 16.10 -21.37
C ALA A 181 -6.67 15.64 -22.81
N LYS A 182 -5.84 14.75 -23.37
CA LYS A 182 -6.04 14.23 -24.75
C LYS A 182 -7.41 13.59 -24.87
N HIS A 183 -8.13 13.94 -25.94
CA HIS A 183 -9.39 13.30 -26.30
C HIS A 183 -9.17 11.82 -26.61
N GLY A 184 -10.04 10.96 -26.09
CA GLY A 184 -9.95 9.50 -26.24
C GLY A 184 -9.12 8.82 -25.15
N ARG A 185 -8.88 9.50 -24.01
CA ARG A 185 -8.36 8.85 -22.79
C ARG A 185 -9.39 7.81 -22.31
N ASN A 186 -8.93 6.57 -22.12
CA ASN A 186 -9.72 5.51 -21.49
C ASN A 186 -9.55 5.50 -19.98
N LEU A 187 -8.35 5.87 -19.51
CA LEU A 187 -7.96 5.80 -18.11
C LEU A 187 -8.96 6.52 -17.24
N ALA A 188 -9.63 5.83 -16.32
CA ALA A 188 -10.64 6.43 -15.45
C ALA A 188 -10.22 6.37 -13.97
N VAL A 189 -9.29 5.49 -13.62
CA VAL A 189 -8.84 5.29 -12.23
C VAL A 189 -7.33 5.09 -12.16
N VAL A 190 -6.68 5.86 -11.28
CA VAL A 190 -5.28 5.67 -10.89
C VAL A 190 -5.23 5.20 -9.44
N ILE A 191 -4.50 4.11 -9.19
CA ILE A 191 -4.20 3.62 -7.84
C ILE A 191 -2.71 3.80 -7.60
N ASP A 192 -2.34 4.75 -6.75
CA ASP A 192 -0.95 4.90 -6.33
C ASP A 192 -0.74 4.24 -4.96
N VAL A 193 -0.39 2.95 -4.98
CA VAL A 193 -0.10 2.18 -3.76
C VAL A 193 1.22 2.63 -3.12
N SER A 194 2.10 3.24 -3.91
CA SER A 194 3.38 3.79 -3.45
C SER A 194 3.28 5.24 -2.98
N CYS A 195 2.06 5.76 -2.84
CA CYS A 195 1.80 7.15 -2.48
C CYS A 195 2.59 7.56 -1.24
N ASP A 196 3.35 8.64 -1.40
CA ASP A 196 4.03 9.35 -0.33
C ASP A 196 3.83 10.84 -0.60
N THR A 197 2.82 11.44 0.04
CA THR A 197 2.51 12.87 -0.10
C THR A 197 3.61 13.78 0.45
N THR A 198 4.61 13.24 1.15
CA THR A 198 5.79 13.99 1.59
C THR A 198 6.90 14.01 0.53
N ASN A 199 6.78 13.21 -0.53
CA ASN A 199 7.76 13.14 -1.61
C ASN A 199 7.56 14.30 -2.61
N PRO A 200 8.51 15.26 -2.71
CA PRO A 200 8.41 16.37 -3.65
C PRO A 200 8.56 15.95 -5.12
N HIS A 201 8.91 14.68 -5.37
CA HIS A 201 9.16 14.11 -6.69
C HIS A 201 8.23 12.95 -7.02
N ASN A 202 6.95 13.04 -6.60
CA ASN A 202 5.95 12.03 -6.97
C ASN A 202 5.86 11.92 -8.52
N PRO A 203 6.10 10.71 -9.09
CA PRO A 203 6.04 10.51 -10.54
C PRO A 203 4.61 10.61 -11.12
N ILE A 204 3.59 10.75 -10.27
CA ILE A 204 2.18 10.92 -10.63
C ILE A 204 1.66 12.26 -10.07
N PRO A 205 2.09 13.41 -10.64
CA PRO A 205 1.83 14.75 -10.10
C PRO A 205 0.41 15.26 -10.44
N ILE A 206 -0.62 14.51 -10.05
CA ILE A 206 -2.04 14.81 -10.36
C ILE A 206 -2.95 14.85 -9.13
N TYR A 207 -2.37 14.68 -7.94
CA TYR A 207 -3.07 14.72 -6.66
C TYR A 207 -2.08 15.13 -5.56
N SER A 208 -2.59 15.55 -4.39
CA SER A 208 -1.76 16.06 -3.28
C SER A 208 -2.21 15.59 -1.89
N ILE A 209 -3.19 14.66 -1.83
CA ILE A 209 -3.75 14.15 -0.57
C ILE A 209 -3.69 12.62 -0.51
N ASN A 210 -3.66 12.08 0.70
CA ASN A 210 -3.95 10.66 0.93
C ASN A 210 -5.47 10.49 1.05
N THR A 211 -6.07 9.60 0.27
CA THR A 211 -7.46 9.19 0.47
C THR A 211 -7.58 8.22 1.64
N THR A 212 -8.80 7.96 2.11
CA THR A 212 -9.08 7.07 3.25
C THR A 212 -10.21 6.10 2.90
N PHE A 213 -10.46 5.08 3.71
CA PHE A 213 -11.61 4.22 3.47
C PHE A 213 -12.96 4.94 3.58
N GLU A 214 -13.05 6.05 4.34
CA GLU A 214 -14.25 6.88 4.42
C GLU A 214 -14.50 7.68 3.12
N SER A 215 -13.42 8.11 2.46
CA SER A 215 -13.45 8.82 1.17
C SER A 215 -12.35 8.25 0.25
N PRO A 216 -12.60 7.10 -0.41
CA PRO A 216 -11.56 6.29 -1.05
C PRO A 216 -10.92 6.92 -2.28
N THR A 217 -11.59 7.89 -2.90
CA THR A 217 -11.15 8.53 -4.14
C THR A 217 -11.07 10.04 -4.03
N VAL A 218 -10.10 10.64 -4.72
CA VAL A 218 -10.03 12.08 -5.01
C VAL A 218 -10.14 12.31 -6.51
N PRO A 219 -10.99 13.24 -6.98
CA PRO A 219 -11.07 13.57 -8.40
C PRO A 219 -9.80 14.31 -8.84
N VAL A 220 -9.38 14.08 -10.08
CA VAL A 220 -8.29 14.83 -10.70
C VAL A 220 -8.89 15.98 -11.48
N GLU A 221 -8.43 17.19 -11.16
CA GLU A 221 -8.75 18.38 -11.97
C GLU A 221 -7.86 18.38 -13.21
N ILE A 222 -8.45 18.06 -14.36
CA ILE A 222 -7.80 18.11 -15.66
C ILE A 222 -8.27 19.37 -16.39
N LYS A 223 -7.34 20.23 -16.79
CA LYS A 223 -7.68 21.44 -17.56
C LYS A 223 -8.16 21.05 -18.96
N ASP A 224 -9.26 21.65 -19.39
CA ASP A 224 -9.85 21.42 -20.71
C ASP A 224 -10.15 19.93 -20.99
N ASP A 225 -10.57 19.17 -19.96
CA ASP A 225 -10.91 17.75 -20.14
C ASP A 225 -12.11 17.57 -21.06
N GLN A 226 -11.90 16.87 -22.17
CA GLN A 226 -12.93 16.56 -23.17
C GLN A 226 -13.35 15.08 -23.13
N ASN A 227 -12.96 14.34 -22.09
CA ASN A 227 -13.23 12.91 -21.99
C ASN A 227 -14.54 12.61 -21.25
N ASN A 228 -15.17 11.49 -21.59
CA ASN A 228 -16.50 11.12 -21.10
C ASN A 228 -16.51 10.66 -19.63
N LEU A 229 -15.39 10.14 -19.13
CA LEU A 229 -15.26 9.64 -17.76
C LEU A 229 -14.35 10.53 -16.92
N PRO A 230 -14.74 10.84 -15.67
CA PRO A 230 -13.86 11.53 -14.75
C PRO A 230 -12.65 10.66 -14.44
N LEU A 231 -11.53 11.31 -14.10
CA LEU A 231 -10.36 10.62 -13.56
C LEU A 231 -10.37 10.72 -12.03
N SER A 232 -10.26 9.58 -11.36
CA SER A 232 -10.10 9.53 -9.90
C SER A 232 -8.77 8.89 -9.50
N VAL A 233 -8.21 9.35 -8.39
CA VAL A 233 -7.03 8.75 -7.74
C VAL A 233 -7.44 8.08 -6.43
N ILE A 234 -6.88 6.90 -6.20
CA ILE A 234 -6.85 6.21 -4.91
C ILE A 234 -5.42 6.29 -4.38
N SER A 235 -5.24 6.89 -3.21
CA SER A 235 -3.94 7.14 -2.56
C SER A 235 -3.96 6.75 -1.07
N ILE A 236 -4.69 5.67 -0.74
CA ILE A 236 -4.79 5.13 0.62
C ILE A 236 -3.47 4.45 1.01
N ASP A 237 -2.89 4.85 2.14
CA ASP A 237 -1.58 4.35 2.62
C ASP A 237 -1.66 3.07 3.48
N HIS A 238 -2.87 2.63 3.82
CA HIS A 238 -3.16 1.47 4.67
C HIS A 238 -4.10 0.45 3.98
N LEU A 239 -3.99 0.32 2.65
CA LEU A 239 -4.75 -0.65 1.84
C LEU A 239 -4.84 -2.09 2.40
N PRO A 240 -3.78 -2.68 3.01
CA PRO A 240 -3.86 -4.02 3.58
C PRO A 240 -4.94 -4.19 4.65
N SER A 241 -5.32 -3.10 5.34
CA SER A 241 -6.37 -3.11 6.36
C SER A 241 -7.76 -3.41 5.79
N MET A 242 -7.95 -3.34 4.47
CA MET A 242 -9.20 -3.75 3.81
C MET A 242 -9.39 -5.27 3.78
N LEU A 243 -8.29 -6.03 3.90
CA LEU A 243 -8.28 -7.50 3.98
C LEU A 243 -7.45 -7.96 5.19
N PRO A 244 -7.89 -7.62 6.42
CA PRO A 244 -7.04 -7.65 7.60
C PRO A 244 -6.63 -9.06 8.03
N ARG A 245 -7.46 -10.08 7.78
CA ARG A 245 -7.16 -11.48 8.11
C ARG A 245 -5.97 -11.98 7.30
N GLU A 246 -6.09 -12.00 5.98
CA GLU A 246 -5.07 -12.53 5.07
C GLU A 246 -3.78 -11.70 5.13
N ALA A 247 -3.91 -10.37 5.26
CA ALA A 247 -2.76 -9.49 5.48
C ALA A 247 -2.01 -9.82 6.78
N SER A 248 -2.73 -10.09 7.87
CA SER A 248 -2.15 -10.45 9.16
C SER A 248 -1.55 -11.84 9.17
N GLU A 249 -2.21 -12.83 8.56
CA GLU A 249 -1.72 -14.20 8.44
C GLU A 249 -0.42 -14.24 7.63
N ALA A 250 -0.39 -13.60 6.47
CA ALA A 250 0.81 -13.54 5.62
C ALA A 250 1.98 -12.81 6.32
N PHE A 251 1.69 -11.69 6.98
CA PHE A 251 2.72 -10.96 7.76
C PHE A 251 3.25 -11.81 8.91
N SER A 252 2.36 -12.49 9.64
CA SER A 252 2.72 -13.33 10.78
C SER A 252 3.55 -14.53 10.37
N GLU A 253 3.19 -15.22 9.28
CA GLU A 253 3.98 -16.35 8.75
C GLU A 253 5.37 -15.89 8.28
N GLY A 254 5.45 -14.72 7.63
CA GLY A 254 6.72 -14.11 7.26
C GLY A 254 7.63 -13.77 8.45
N LEU A 255 7.02 -13.39 9.58
CA LEU A 255 7.71 -12.97 10.79
C LEU A 255 8.10 -14.15 11.70
N LYS A 256 7.36 -15.26 11.63
CA LYS A 256 7.47 -16.45 12.48
C LYS A 256 8.89 -16.92 12.74
N GLU A 257 9.68 -17.15 11.69
CA GLU A 257 11.07 -17.62 11.85
C GLU A 257 11.95 -16.62 12.61
N SER A 258 11.71 -15.32 12.43
CA SER A 258 12.45 -14.31 13.20
C SER A 258 12.04 -14.35 14.67
N LEU A 259 10.75 -14.50 14.97
CA LEU A 259 10.24 -14.60 16.35
C LEU A 259 10.76 -15.83 17.08
N LEU A 260 10.91 -16.96 16.40
CA LEU A 260 11.47 -18.18 16.99
C LEU A 260 12.91 -17.96 17.50
N THR A 261 13.68 -17.10 16.83
CA THR A 261 15.06 -16.76 17.24
C THR A 261 15.16 -15.66 18.30
N LEU A 262 14.03 -15.15 18.81
CA LEU A 262 14.02 -14.02 19.77
C LEU A 262 14.72 -14.33 21.10
N LYS A 263 14.70 -15.60 21.54
CA LYS A 263 15.44 -16.04 22.74
C LYS A 263 16.95 -15.85 22.58
N ASP A 264 17.43 -15.98 21.34
CA ASP A 264 18.84 -15.85 20.96
C ASP A 264 19.14 -14.48 20.32
N ARG A 265 18.35 -13.43 20.63
CA ARG A 265 18.42 -12.11 19.99
C ARG A 265 19.81 -11.45 19.95
N LYS A 266 20.72 -11.83 20.86
CA LYS A 266 22.09 -11.30 20.91
C LYS A 266 23.00 -11.89 19.84
N THR A 267 22.73 -13.12 19.40
CA THR A 267 23.53 -13.87 18.43
C THR A 267 22.80 -14.04 17.10
N SER A 268 21.47 -14.02 17.11
CA SER A 268 20.64 -14.02 15.91
C SER A 268 20.82 -12.72 15.14
N ARG A 269 21.33 -12.83 13.91
CA ARG A 269 21.67 -11.68 13.06
C ARG A 269 20.49 -10.73 12.83
N VAL A 270 19.28 -11.26 12.61
CA VAL A 270 18.08 -10.45 12.34
C VAL A 270 17.76 -9.49 13.48
N TRP A 271 17.98 -9.91 14.73
CA TRP A 271 17.76 -9.08 15.91
C TRP A 271 18.97 -8.20 16.24
N ALA A 272 20.19 -8.71 16.08
CA ALA A 272 21.41 -7.95 16.31
C ALA A 272 21.54 -6.77 15.33
N ASP A 273 21.25 -6.97 14.04
CA ASP A 273 21.27 -5.92 13.03
C ASP A 273 20.20 -4.86 13.32
N ALA A 274 19.03 -5.27 13.81
CA ALA A 274 17.96 -4.35 14.18
C ALA A 274 18.29 -3.54 15.45
N GLU A 275 18.92 -4.16 16.46
CA GLU A 275 19.43 -3.46 17.64
C GLU A 275 20.54 -2.47 17.26
N LYS A 276 21.44 -2.86 16.36
CA LYS A 276 22.49 -1.97 15.84
C LYS A 276 21.87 -0.75 15.16
N LEU A 277 20.91 -0.95 14.25
CA LEU A 277 20.22 0.15 13.58
C LEU A 277 19.51 1.08 14.57
N PHE A 278 18.84 0.52 15.59
CA PHE A 278 18.22 1.32 16.65
C PHE A 278 19.25 2.24 17.32
N ASN A 279 20.39 1.68 17.73
CA ASN A 279 21.46 2.46 18.38
C ASN A 279 22.05 3.53 17.44
N GLU A 280 22.24 3.21 16.15
CA GLU A 280 22.67 4.18 15.14
C GLU A 280 21.69 5.35 15.02
N LYS A 281 20.38 5.09 15.04
CA LYS A 281 19.36 6.15 14.97
C LYS A 281 19.25 6.96 16.27
N VAL A 282 19.36 6.32 17.43
CA VAL A 282 19.42 7.02 18.73
C VAL A 282 20.64 7.95 18.78
N ALA A 283 21.77 7.54 18.23
CA ALA A 283 22.98 8.36 18.16
C ALA A 283 22.84 9.59 17.25
N LEU A 284 21.75 9.73 16.47
CA LEU A 284 21.44 10.94 15.69
C LEU A 284 20.61 11.97 16.47
N LEU A 285 19.99 11.58 17.59
CA LEU A 285 19.18 12.50 18.40
C LEU A 285 20.04 13.61 19.02
N PRO A 286 19.52 14.79 19.37
CA PRO A 286 20.26 15.76 20.19
C PRO A 286 20.79 15.15 21.50
N GLU A 287 21.96 15.60 21.98
CA GLU A 287 22.64 15.00 23.14
C GLU A 287 21.80 15.07 24.41
N GLU A 288 21.04 16.15 24.59
CA GLU A 288 20.08 16.33 25.67
C GLU A 288 18.96 15.28 25.68
N LEU A 289 18.62 14.69 24.53
CA LEU A 289 17.64 13.61 24.41
C LEU A 289 18.27 12.21 24.49
N ARG A 290 19.61 12.12 24.43
CA ARG A 290 20.36 10.85 24.60
C ARG A 290 20.60 10.49 26.07
N THR A 291 20.35 11.42 27.00
CA THR A 291 20.64 11.20 28.42
C THR A 291 19.62 10.28 29.09
N LYS A 292 20.13 9.27 29.79
CA LYS A 292 19.35 8.45 30.72
C LYS A 292 18.80 9.38 31.79
N ARG A 293 17.48 9.54 31.89
CA ARG A 293 16.89 10.05 33.14
C ARG A 293 17.14 8.97 34.20
N VAL A 294 18.02 9.31 35.14
CA VAL A 294 18.42 8.52 36.30
C VAL A 294 17.21 8.28 37.21
#